data_AF-A0AAV0ZXK3-F1
#
_entry.id   AF-A0AAV0ZXK3-F1
#
_cell.length_a   1.000
_cell.length_b   1.000
_cell.length_c   1.000
_cell.angle_alpha   90.00
_cell.angle_beta   90.00
_cell.angle_gamma   90.00
#
_symmetry.space_group_name_H-M   'P 1'
#
loop_
_entity.id
_entity.type
_entity.pdbx_description
1 polymer ?
#
loop_
_entity_poly.entity_id
_entity_poly.type
_entity_poly.pdbx_seq_one_letter_code
_entity_poly.pdbx_strand_id
1 'polypeptide(L)'
;MTSIESLYLSGNNFTLVPSWFCNFEKLTHLDLSRNSLTSIPSWFVDFKRLVYLDLSRNGLIVGNLKSLVHLDLSFNELYGPIPEAFPNMTFIEFLDLSRNSLTSIPSRYDLEYLDLGYNHISGHLPTWLEKLENLKYLDFTSNYLHGPIPLSIGKLSKLHGLHLSNNIFEGLIPESIGQLVNLTNLHLSSNKFYGSIPQNLWKLTNLRYLDLSNNSFNGLIPESIGQLVNLTDLDLSSNKFHCSIPQNLGKLANLVYLDLSNNYFNGVIRESLCQLVTLHVLDISSNKLDGSIPESLGKLTNLDYLDLSNNNFNRFVLKSLCQLVNLFHLDVSSNMLDGTMSMEKGCHLNLHYLNLSHNQISGSLPKNISLISLSFSEGLFLGNNHLNGSIPISLCQIPLNSLDLSKNNLSGEIPNCWEDSLEILSEINLSSNKLTGAFPNSFGNLSALLWLHLNNNNLQGELPTSFRNLKQLLILDLGENQFSGSIPSSWTIDAFPLVQIIRLRQNMLNGSIPTQLCQLKSLKILDLSRNKLHGSIPRCIENLEGMKLTPSAPATSPILFAGAPSQGWSSQDAMEVVKGVELNYTKILKLVVHMDLSENNLVGVIPDEITFLTGLHGLSLSKNQLTGEIPQLI
;
A
#
# COMPACT_ATOMS: atom_id res chain seq x y z
N MET A 1 -5.37 44.75 -33.83
CA MET A 1 -4.98 43.42 -33.31
C MET A 1 -4.88 42.34 -34.41
N THR A 2 -4.91 42.70 -35.69
CA THR A 2 -4.86 41.75 -36.83
C THR A 2 -3.48 41.16 -37.11
N SER A 3 -2.45 41.58 -36.37
CA SER A 3 -1.06 41.12 -36.53
C SER A 3 -0.67 39.96 -35.60
N ILE A 4 -1.55 39.56 -34.67
CA ILE A 4 -1.23 38.54 -33.67
C ILE A 4 -1.24 37.15 -34.33
N GLU A 5 -0.15 36.42 -34.17
CA GLU A 5 0.08 35.08 -34.73
C GLU A 5 -0.02 33.97 -33.67
N SER A 6 0.28 34.28 -32.40
CA SER A 6 0.17 33.37 -31.27
C SER A 6 -0.47 34.08 -30.08
N LEU A 7 -1.45 33.43 -29.44
CA LEU A 7 -2.18 33.97 -28.30
C LEU A 7 -2.33 32.91 -27.20
N TYR A 8 -1.82 33.21 -26.01
CA TYR A 8 -1.86 32.33 -24.83
C TYR A 8 -2.68 33.00 -23.73
N LEU A 9 -3.76 32.35 -23.32
CA LEU A 9 -4.74 32.84 -22.34
C LEU A 9 -5.05 31.79 -21.26
N SER A 10 -4.16 30.82 -21.10
CA SER A 10 -4.35 29.70 -20.19
C SER A 10 -4.28 30.09 -18.71
N GLY A 11 -4.97 29.30 -17.87
CA GLY A 11 -4.96 29.47 -16.41
C GLY A 11 -5.74 30.66 -15.88
N ASN A 12 -6.82 31.05 -16.58
CA ASN A 12 -7.70 32.14 -16.19
C ASN A 12 -9.10 31.60 -15.83
N ASN A 13 -10.08 32.50 -15.71
CA ASN A 13 -11.48 32.15 -15.39
C ASN A 13 -12.43 32.59 -16.52
N PHE A 14 -11.98 32.52 -17.77
CA PHE A 14 -12.81 32.88 -18.91
C PHE A 14 -13.93 31.87 -19.10
N THR A 15 -15.18 32.35 -19.19
CA THR A 15 -16.37 31.50 -19.36
C THR A 15 -16.88 31.44 -20.81
N LEU A 16 -16.43 32.36 -21.66
CA LEU A 16 -16.82 32.45 -23.07
C LEU A 16 -15.71 33.07 -23.92
N VAL A 17 -15.64 32.67 -25.19
CA VAL A 17 -14.77 33.32 -26.18
C VAL A 17 -15.58 34.39 -26.93
N PRO A 18 -15.21 35.68 -26.85
CA PRO A 18 -15.96 36.77 -27.47
C PRO A 18 -16.04 36.65 -28.99
N SER A 19 -17.17 37.08 -29.58
CA SER A 19 -17.39 36.98 -31.03
C SER A 19 -16.37 37.73 -31.89
N TRP A 20 -15.72 38.77 -31.37
CA TRP A 20 -14.70 39.52 -32.12
C TRP A 20 -13.38 38.77 -32.30
N PHE A 21 -13.17 37.62 -31.63
CA PHE A 21 -11.98 36.78 -31.83
C PHE A 21 -11.83 36.30 -33.29
N CYS A 22 -12.93 36.17 -34.05
CA CYS A 22 -12.87 35.79 -35.47
C CYS A 22 -12.05 36.76 -36.33
N ASN A 23 -11.77 37.98 -35.85
CA ASN A 23 -11.01 39.00 -36.58
C ASN A 23 -9.48 38.79 -36.54
N PHE A 24 -8.96 37.78 -35.83
CA PHE A 24 -7.53 37.47 -35.83
C PHE A 24 -7.11 36.69 -37.09
N GLU A 25 -7.03 37.39 -38.23
CA GLU A 25 -6.74 36.80 -39.55
C GLU A 25 -5.37 36.11 -39.68
N LYS A 26 -4.41 36.46 -38.81
CA LYS A 26 -3.05 35.89 -38.79
C LYS A 26 -2.82 34.83 -37.72
N LEU A 27 -3.81 34.53 -36.88
CA LEU A 27 -3.63 33.62 -35.75
C LEU A 27 -3.31 32.20 -36.23
N THR A 28 -2.24 31.63 -35.69
CA THR A 28 -1.75 30.28 -35.96
C THR A 28 -1.75 29.40 -34.72
N HIS A 29 -1.56 29.99 -33.53
CA HIS A 29 -1.54 29.29 -32.24
C HIS A 29 -2.48 29.96 -31.25
N LEU A 30 -3.36 29.17 -30.64
CA LEU A 30 -4.28 29.62 -29.60
C LEU A 30 -4.27 28.63 -28.43
N ASP A 31 -3.89 29.09 -27.24
CA ASP A 31 -4.00 28.33 -25.99
C ASP A 31 -5.04 29.00 -25.08
N LEU A 32 -6.12 28.28 -24.83
CA LEU A 32 -7.23 28.64 -23.96
C LEU A 32 -7.40 27.64 -22.81
N SER A 33 -6.38 26.81 -22.54
CA SER A 33 -6.45 25.76 -21.53
C SER A 33 -6.68 26.28 -20.12
N ARG A 34 -7.22 25.44 -19.22
CA ARG A 34 -7.45 25.78 -17.80
C ARG A 34 -8.27 27.06 -17.64
N ASN A 35 -9.45 27.09 -18.25
CA ASN A 35 -10.44 28.16 -18.11
C ASN A 35 -11.80 27.53 -17.69
N SER A 36 -12.91 28.24 -17.88
CA SER A 36 -14.26 27.75 -17.59
C SER A 36 -15.18 27.85 -18.82
N LEU A 37 -14.61 27.64 -20.02
CA LEU A 37 -15.35 27.73 -21.27
C LEU A 37 -16.33 26.57 -21.37
N THR A 38 -17.61 26.86 -21.64
CA THR A 38 -18.66 25.83 -21.74
C THR A 38 -19.03 25.43 -23.17
N SER A 39 -18.54 26.17 -24.17
CA SER A 39 -18.77 25.87 -25.58
C SER A 39 -17.68 26.44 -26.48
N ILE A 40 -17.47 25.78 -27.63
CA ILE A 40 -16.64 26.33 -28.70
C ILE A 40 -17.57 27.15 -29.62
N PRO A 41 -17.32 28.44 -29.84
CA PRO A 41 -18.11 29.23 -30.77
C PRO A 41 -18.07 28.65 -32.18
N SER A 42 -19.21 28.66 -32.87
CA SER A 42 -19.36 28.08 -34.21
C SER A 42 -18.43 28.71 -35.27
N TRP A 43 -17.99 29.95 -35.08
CA TRP A 43 -17.08 30.67 -35.98
C TRP A 43 -15.61 30.25 -35.83
N PHE A 44 -15.24 29.36 -34.90
CA PHE A 44 -13.86 28.84 -34.86
C PHE A 44 -13.45 28.14 -36.17
N VAL A 45 -14.42 27.63 -36.96
CA VAL A 45 -14.19 27.12 -38.32
C VAL A 45 -13.61 28.15 -39.28
N ASP A 46 -13.78 29.44 -39.00
CA ASP A 46 -13.43 30.53 -39.92
C ASP A 46 -11.95 30.91 -39.83
N PHE A 47 -11.20 30.39 -38.85
CA PHE A 47 -9.76 30.62 -38.76
C PHE A 47 -9.00 29.88 -39.87
N LYS A 48 -8.69 30.58 -40.96
CA LYS A 48 -7.99 30.03 -42.13
C LYS A 48 -6.54 29.63 -41.89
N ARG A 49 -5.91 30.15 -40.82
CA ARG A 49 -4.48 29.96 -40.51
C ARG A 49 -4.21 29.28 -39.17
N LEU A 50 -5.25 28.95 -38.40
CA LEU A 50 -5.06 28.34 -37.09
C LEU A 50 -4.63 26.88 -37.25
N VAL A 51 -3.49 26.54 -36.65
CA VAL A 51 -2.81 25.25 -36.77
C VAL A 51 -2.74 24.53 -35.42
N TYR A 52 -2.59 25.29 -34.33
CA TYR A 52 -2.54 24.79 -32.96
C TYR A 52 -3.69 25.36 -32.13
N LEU A 53 -4.43 24.48 -31.47
CA LEU A 53 -5.48 24.84 -30.54
C LEU A 53 -5.44 23.95 -29.29
N ASP A 54 -5.20 24.56 -28.13
CA ASP A 54 -5.32 23.92 -26.82
C ASP A 54 -6.54 24.48 -26.09
N LEU A 55 -7.47 23.58 -25.80
CA LEU A 55 -8.73 23.83 -25.09
C LEU A 55 -8.86 22.90 -23.86
N SER A 56 -7.77 22.28 -23.43
CA SER A 56 -7.76 21.33 -22.32
C SER A 56 -8.25 21.96 -21.01
N ARG A 57 -8.86 21.16 -20.12
CA ARG A 57 -9.34 21.62 -18.80
C ARG A 57 -10.36 22.77 -18.91
N ASN A 58 -11.41 22.55 -19.70
CA ASN A 58 -12.61 23.39 -19.82
C ASN A 58 -13.89 22.53 -19.69
N GLY A 59 -15.09 23.09 -19.88
CA GLY A 59 -16.40 22.39 -19.83
C GLY A 59 -17.10 22.30 -21.19
N LEU A 60 -16.35 22.00 -22.25
CA LEU A 60 -16.78 22.23 -23.64
C LEU A 60 -17.75 21.19 -24.20
N ILE A 61 -18.51 21.61 -25.24
CA ILE A 61 -19.17 20.76 -26.24
C ILE A 61 -18.60 21.16 -27.62
N VAL A 62 -18.12 20.18 -28.42
CA VAL A 62 -17.29 20.44 -29.62
C VAL A 62 -18.12 20.73 -30.88
N GLY A 63 -17.68 21.75 -31.63
CA GLY A 63 -18.10 22.07 -33.00
C GLY A 63 -17.04 21.67 -34.05
N ASN A 64 -17.33 21.89 -35.34
CA ASN A 64 -16.47 21.53 -36.47
C ASN A 64 -15.20 22.43 -36.52
N LEU A 65 -14.02 21.94 -36.92
CA LEU A 65 -12.76 22.72 -37.01
C LEU A 65 -11.89 22.18 -38.16
N LYS A 66 -11.77 22.85 -39.32
CA LYS A 66 -11.27 22.20 -40.55
C LYS A 66 -9.75 22.34 -40.84
N SER A 67 -9.03 23.21 -40.14
CA SER A 67 -7.66 23.62 -40.52
C SER A 67 -6.54 23.22 -39.54
N LEU A 68 -6.87 22.51 -38.44
CA LEU A 68 -5.92 22.22 -37.36
C LEU A 68 -4.97 21.06 -37.68
N VAL A 69 -3.73 21.19 -37.21
CA VAL A 69 -2.70 20.13 -37.20
C VAL A 69 -2.55 19.55 -35.79
N HIS A 70 -2.68 20.41 -34.77
CA HIS A 70 -2.61 20.03 -33.36
C HIS A 70 -3.89 20.46 -32.65
N LEU A 71 -4.53 19.51 -31.97
CA LEU A 71 -5.72 19.74 -31.17
C LEU A 71 -5.62 18.99 -29.84
N ASP A 72 -5.68 19.75 -28.75
CA ASP A 72 -5.81 19.21 -27.40
C ASP A 72 -7.18 19.60 -26.82
N LEU A 73 -8.00 18.59 -26.54
CA LEU A 73 -9.29 18.69 -25.87
C LEU A 73 -9.33 17.85 -24.59
N SER A 74 -8.16 17.52 -24.02
CA SER A 74 -8.06 16.68 -22.84
C SER A 74 -8.71 17.32 -21.60
N PHE A 75 -9.11 16.51 -20.62
CA PHE A 75 -9.73 17.00 -19.38
C PHE A 75 -10.95 17.92 -19.63
N ASN A 76 -11.86 17.55 -20.52
CA ASN A 76 -13.12 18.26 -20.75
C ASN A 76 -14.31 17.38 -20.35
N GLU A 77 -15.53 17.88 -20.56
CA GLU A 77 -16.79 17.16 -20.32
C GLU A 77 -17.37 16.56 -21.61
N LEU A 78 -16.53 16.22 -22.60
CA LEU A 78 -17.01 15.68 -23.87
C LEU A 78 -17.59 14.29 -23.69
N TYR A 79 -18.81 14.04 -24.17
CA TYR A 79 -19.48 12.76 -24.00
C TYR A 79 -20.06 12.22 -25.31
N GLY A 80 -20.30 10.90 -25.33
CA GLY A 80 -20.89 10.22 -26.48
C GLY A 80 -19.85 9.87 -27.56
N PRO A 81 -20.31 9.49 -28.77
CA PRO A 81 -19.39 9.16 -29.85
C PRO A 81 -18.65 10.41 -30.32
N ILE A 82 -17.40 10.25 -30.75
CA ILE A 82 -16.64 11.30 -31.42
C ILE A 82 -17.46 11.77 -32.65
N PRO A 83 -17.81 13.07 -32.75
CA PRO A 83 -18.70 13.57 -33.81
C PRO A 83 -18.21 13.26 -35.22
N GLU A 84 -19.15 12.98 -36.15
CA GLU A 84 -18.89 12.79 -37.59
C GLU A 84 -18.22 14.00 -38.28
N ALA A 85 -18.06 15.13 -37.59
CA ALA A 85 -17.32 16.29 -38.07
C ALA A 85 -15.78 16.08 -38.08
N PHE A 86 -15.24 15.20 -37.23
CA PHE A 86 -13.80 14.89 -37.17
C PHE A 86 -13.21 14.39 -38.51
N PRO A 87 -13.91 13.54 -39.29
CA PRO A 87 -13.53 13.20 -40.67
C PRO A 87 -13.21 14.37 -41.61
N ASN A 88 -13.62 15.61 -41.31
CA ASN A 88 -13.35 16.78 -42.14
C ASN A 88 -12.06 17.56 -41.78
N MET A 89 -11.35 17.23 -40.69
CA MET A 89 -10.14 17.97 -40.26
C MET A 89 -8.84 17.47 -40.95
N THR A 90 -8.76 17.49 -42.29
CA THR A 90 -7.80 16.69 -43.09
C THR A 90 -6.29 16.88 -42.81
N PHE A 91 -5.88 17.82 -41.95
CA PHE A 91 -4.48 18.11 -41.64
C PHE A 91 -4.06 17.71 -40.22
N ILE A 92 -4.94 17.10 -39.42
CA ILE A 92 -4.63 16.79 -38.03
C ILE A 92 -3.59 15.67 -37.91
N GLU A 93 -2.52 15.95 -37.19
CA GLU A 93 -1.43 15.02 -36.90
C GLU A 93 -1.36 14.68 -35.41
N PHE A 94 -1.70 15.65 -34.54
CA PHE A 94 -1.77 15.47 -33.09
C PHE A 94 -3.20 15.65 -32.60
N LEU A 95 -3.72 14.63 -31.92
CA LEU A 95 -5.04 14.66 -31.32
C LEU A 95 -5.01 14.07 -29.91
N ASP A 96 -5.23 14.91 -28.91
CA ASP A 96 -5.45 14.51 -27.52
C ASP A 96 -6.93 14.73 -27.15
N LEU A 97 -7.61 13.63 -26.86
CA LEU A 97 -9.00 13.55 -26.42
C LEU A 97 -9.11 12.89 -25.04
N SER A 98 -8.01 12.76 -24.31
CA SER A 98 -7.94 12.03 -23.06
C SER A 98 -8.77 12.67 -21.95
N ARG A 99 -9.18 11.88 -20.95
CA ARG A 99 -9.89 12.36 -19.75
C ARG A 99 -11.17 13.12 -20.09
N ASN A 100 -12.00 12.47 -20.88
CA ASN A 100 -13.36 12.90 -21.24
C ASN A 100 -14.33 11.72 -20.95
N SER A 101 -15.53 11.75 -21.51
CA SER A 101 -16.55 10.70 -21.43
C SER A 101 -16.92 10.15 -22.82
N LEU A 102 -15.96 10.09 -23.73
CA LEU A 102 -16.15 9.65 -25.11
C LEU A 102 -16.37 8.13 -25.20
N THR A 103 -17.14 7.68 -26.19
CA THR A 103 -17.53 6.26 -26.34
C THR A 103 -17.08 5.61 -27.65
N SER A 104 -16.38 6.31 -28.55
CA SER A 104 -15.93 5.77 -29.84
C SER A 104 -14.50 6.20 -30.20
N ILE A 105 -13.94 5.54 -31.21
CA ILE A 105 -12.58 5.78 -31.75
C ILE A 105 -12.71 6.57 -33.07
N PRO A 106 -11.87 7.60 -33.32
CA PRO A 106 -11.99 8.42 -34.54
C PRO A 106 -11.49 7.65 -35.76
N SER A 107 -12.27 7.65 -36.85
CA SER A 107 -11.89 7.02 -38.13
C SER A 107 -11.00 7.93 -38.99
N ARG A 108 -9.76 8.17 -38.54
CA ARG A 108 -8.82 9.08 -39.22
C ARG A 108 -7.41 8.54 -39.32
N TYR A 109 -6.89 8.43 -40.54
CA TYR A 109 -5.75 7.56 -40.86
C TYR A 109 -4.38 8.27 -40.93
N ASP A 110 -4.33 9.60 -40.82
CA ASP A 110 -3.09 10.38 -41.05
C ASP A 110 -2.39 10.84 -39.75
N LEU A 111 -2.86 10.40 -38.59
CA LEU A 111 -2.36 10.84 -37.28
C LEU A 111 -0.92 10.36 -36.98
N GLU A 112 -0.17 11.21 -36.31
CA GLU A 112 1.13 10.90 -35.70
C GLU A 112 1.02 10.66 -34.18
N TYR A 113 0.07 11.31 -33.52
CA TYR A 113 -0.17 11.20 -32.08
C TYR A 113 -1.67 11.11 -31.82
N LEU A 114 -2.08 10.06 -31.11
CA LEU A 114 -3.46 9.86 -30.68
C LEU A 114 -3.51 9.44 -29.21
N ASP A 115 -4.07 10.30 -28.38
CA ASP A 115 -4.38 9.98 -26.98
C ASP A 115 -5.91 9.99 -26.76
N LEU A 116 -6.42 8.83 -26.35
CA LEU A 116 -7.82 8.58 -26.00
C LEU A 116 -7.94 8.01 -24.57
N GLY A 117 -6.89 8.12 -23.75
CA GLY A 117 -6.86 7.58 -22.40
C GLY A 117 -7.94 8.18 -21.49
N TYR A 118 -8.34 7.45 -20.46
CA TYR A 118 -9.32 7.86 -19.45
C TYR A 118 -10.65 8.32 -20.08
N ASN A 119 -11.26 7.48 -20.91
CA ASN A 119 -12.57 7.70 -21.52
C ASN A 119 -13.52 6.52 -21.21
N HIS A 120 -14.66 6.44 -21.90
CA HIS A 120 -15.62 5.33 -21.81
C HIS A 120 -15.70 4.53 -23.11
N ILE A 121 -14.59 4.44 -23.85
CA ILE A 121 -14.53 3.73 -25.13
C ILE A 121 -14.64 2.23 -24.85
N SER A 122 -15.52 1.56 -25.58
CA SER A 122 -15.76 0.12 -25.46
C SER A 122 -15.71 -0.56 -26.84
N GLY A 123 -15.77 -1.89 -26.86
CA GLY A 123 -15.58 -2.68 -28.07
C GLY A 123 -14.14 -3.10 -28.29
N HIS A 124 -13.80 -3.44 -29.54
CA HIS A 124 -12.48 -3.96 -29.91
C HIS A 124 -11.59 -2.86 -30.48
N LEU A 125 -10.27 -3.06 -30.41
CA LEU A 125 -9.35 -2.28 -31.24
C LEU A 125 -9.67 -2.54 -32.73
N PRO A 126 -9.89 -1.48 -33.53
CA PRO A 126 -10.36 -1.63 -34.90
C PRO A 126 -9.24 -2.15 -35.79
N THR A 127 -9.57 -3.03 -36.74
CA THR A 127 -8.58 -3.56 -37.69
C THR A 127 -8.01 -2.49 -38.62
N TRP A 128 -8.77 -1.43 -38.91
CA TRP A 128 -8.32 -0.30 -39.71
C TRP A 128 -7.29 0.59 -39.01
N LEU A 129 -6.98 0.36 -37.72
CA LEU A 129 -5.87 1.01 -37.03
C LEU A 129 -4.56 0.87 -37.82
N GLU A 130 -4.44 -0.22 -38.57
CA GLU A 130 -3.32 -0.53 -39.47
C GLU A 130 -3.04 0.53 -40.54
N LYS A 131 -4.01 1.40 -40.85
CA LYS A 131 -3.86 2.49 -41.82
C LYS A 131 -3.13 3.71 -41.24
N LEU A 132 -2.91 3.76 -39.93
CA LEU A 132 -2.20 4.84 -39.23
C LEU A 132 -0.67 4.72 -39.39
N GLU A 133 -0.17 4.60 -40.61
CA GLU A 133 1.25 4.30 -40.86
C GLU A 133 2.23 5.39 -40.37
N ASN A 134 1.71 6.59 -40.09
CA ASN A 134 2.48 7.71 -39.53
C ASN A 134 2.51 7.76 -38.00
N LEU A 135 1.73 6.90 -37.33
CA LEU A 135 1.53 6.96 -35.88
C LEU A 135 2.82 6.66 -35.11
N LYS A 136 3.18 7.59 -34.24
CA LYS A 136 4.32 7.54 -33.31
C LYS A 136 3.87 7.29 -31.89
N TYR A 137 2.66 7.67 -31.52
CA TYR A 137 2.13 7.49 -30.18
C TYR A 137 0.64 7.12 -30.21
N LEU A 138 0.29 6.09 -29.44
CA LEU A 138 -1.08 5.61 -29.28
C LEU A 138 -1.37 5.29 -27.82
N ASP A 139 -2.34 5.99 -27.23
CA ASP A 139 -2.78 5.76 -25.86
C ASP A 139 -4.29 5.52 -25.77
N PHE A 140 -4.68 4.40 -25.18
CA PHE A 140 -6.05 4.02 -24.85
C PHE A 140 -6.21 3.66 -23.36
N THR A 141 -5.25 4.04 -22.51
CA THR A 141 -5.18 3.68 -21.10
C THR A 141 -6.49 4.00 -20.38
N SER A 142 -6.95 3.14 -19.47
CA SER A 142 -8.16 3.40 -18.65
C SER A 142 -9.43 3.63 -19.50
N ASN A 143 -9.81 2.62 -20.29
CA ASN A 143 -11.06 2.54 -21.05
C ASN A 143 -11.74 1.18 -20.79
N TYR A 144 -12.79 0.85 -21.56
CA TYR A 144 -13.50 -0.44 -21.50
C TYR A 144 -13.27 -1.30 -22.75
N LEU A 145 -12.12 -1.15 -23.42
CA LEU A 145 -11.79 -1.93 -24.61
C LEU A 145 -11.57 -3.40 -24.24
N HIS A 146 -11.99 -4.31 -25.11
CA HIS A 146 -11.92 -5.75 -24.90
C HIS A 146 -11.52 -6.52 -26.17
N GLY A 147 -11.37 -7.83 -26.05
CA GLY A 147 -10.89 -8.70 -27.14
C GLY A 147 -9.37 -8.62 -27.33
N PRO A 148 -8.82 -9.24 -28.39
CA PRO A 148 -7.37 -9.29 -28.62
C PRO A 148 -6.80 -8.03 -29.27
N ILE A 149 -5.50 -7.79 -29.06
CA ILE A 149 -4.74 -6.85 -29.90
C ILE A 149 -4.67 -7.43 -31.32
N PRO A 150 -5.14 -6.71 -32.36
CA PRO A 150 -5.16 -7.22 -33.72
C PRO A 150 -3.73 -7.41 -34.25
N LEU A 151 -3.52 -8.47 -35.05
CA LEU A 151 -2.23 -8.73 -35.71
C LEU A 151 -1.75 -7.53 -36.54
N SER A 152 -2.67 -6.73 -37.07
CA SER A 152 -2.38 -5.56 -37.88
C SER A 152 -1.67 -4.43 -37.12
N ILE A 153 -1.58 -4.48 -35.79
CA ILE A 153 -0.78 -3.56 -34.98
C ILE A 153 0.67 -3.48 -35.47
N GLY A 154 1.24 -4.59 -35.97
CA GLY A 154 2.62 -4.64 -36.46
C GLY A 154 2.91 -3.74 -37.67
N LYS A 155 1.87 -3.25 -38.37
CA LYS A 155 2.05 -2.31 -39.50
C LYS A 155 2.42 -0.90 -39.05
N LEU A 156 2.22 -0.55 -37.76
CA LEU A 156 2.53 0.77 -37.20
C LEU A 156 4.04 0.96 -36.94
N SER A 157 4.86 0.76 -37.97
CA SER A 157 6.33 0.69 -37.85
C SER A 157 7.02 1.95 -37.30
N LYS A 158 6.33 3.10 -37.29
CA LYS A 158 6.82 4.37 -36.71
C LYS A 158 6.47 4.55 -35.23
N LEU A 159 5.76 3.59 -34.62
CA LEU A 159 5.29 3.71 -33.25
C LEU A 159 6.45 3.66 -32.25
N HIS A 160 6.47 4.65 -31.36
CA HIS A 160 7.40 4.78 -30.24
C HIS A 160 6.72 4.44 -28.91
N GLY A 161 5.45 4.83 -28.73
CA GLY A 161 4.67 4.52 -27.54
C GLY A 161 3.36 3.81 -27.86
N LEU A 162 3.12 2.67 -27.20
CA LEU A 162 1.85 1.94 -27.21
C LEU A 162 1.36 1.72 -25.78
N HIS A 163 0.31 2.43 -25.38
CA HIS A 163 -0.25 2.36 -24.04
C HIS A 163 -1.70 1.87 -24.09
N LEU A 164 -1.94 0.68 -23.53
CA LEU A 164 -3.24 0.01 -23.51
C LEU A 164 -3.65 -0.41 -22.09
N SER A 165 -2.97 0.11 -21.05
CA SER A 165 -3.15 -0.31 -19.66
C SER A 165 -4.56 -0.04 -19.14
N ASN A 166 -4.97 -0.74 -18.07
CA ASN A 166 -6.27 -0.56 -17.40
C ASN A 166 -7.46 -0.68 -18.38
N ASN A 167 -7.53 -1.78 -19.13
CA ASN A 167 -8.63 -2.10 -20.02
C ASN A 167 -9.11 -3.54 -19.73
N ILE A 168 -9.86 -4.13 -20.67
CA ILE A 168 -10.39 -5.50 -20.58
C ILE A 168 -9.87 -6.33 -21.76
N PHE A 169 -8.69 -6.00 -22.31
CA PHE A 169 -8.09 -6.76 -23.39
C PHE A 169 -7.79 -8.19 -22.95
N GLU A 170 -8.03 -9.16 -23.84
CA GLU A 170 -7.83 -10.59 -23.59
C GLU A 170 -7.06 -11.24 -24.74
N GLY A 171 -6.69 -12.51 -24.61
CA GLY A 171 -5.93 -13.22 -25.63
C GLY A 171 -4.42 -13.10 -25.46
N LEU A 172 -3.69 -13.50 -26.51
CA LEU A 172 -2.22 -13.46 -26.56
C LEU A 172 -1.74 -12.09 -27.06
N ILE A 173 -0.53 -11.65 -26.66
CA ILE A 173 0.17 -10.59 -27.38
C ILE A 173 0.54 -11.13 -28.77
N PRO A 174 0.16 -10.47 -29.87
CA PRO A 174 0.44 -10.95 -31.22
C PRO A 174 1.95 -10.91 -31.53
N GLU A 175 2.46 -11.93 -32.23
CA GLU A 175 3.87 -11.99 -32.68
C GLU A 175 4.27 -10.78 -33.55
N SER A 176 3.30 -10.14 -34.22
CA SER A 176 3.50 -8.92 -35.01
C SER A 176 3.95 -7.72 -34.18
N ILE A 177 3.80 -7.73 -32.85
CA ILE A 177 4.32 -6.68 -31.98
C ILE A 177 5.83 -6.48 -32.17
N GLY A 178 6.56 -7.55 -32.50
CA GLY A 178 8.00 -7.49 -32.77
C GLY A 178 8.38 -6.75 -34.07
N GLN A 179 7.40 -6.31 -34.87
CA GLN A 179 7.62 -5.47 -36.05
C GLN A 179 7.71 -3.97 -35.68
N LEU A 180 7.33 -3.60 -34.47
CA LEU A 180 7.37 -2.23 -33.95
C LEU A 180 8.79 -1.85 -33.50
N VAL A 181 9.76 -1.91 -34.41
CA VAL A 181 11.20 -1.79 -34.09
C VAL A 181 11.61 -0.44 -33.48
N ASN A 182 10.77 0.60 -33.61
CA ASN A 182 11.00 1.92 -33.02
C ASN A 182 10.38 2.10 -31.63
N LEU A 183 9.71 1.06 -31.10
CA LEU A 183 9.00 1.14 -29.83
C LEU A 183 9.98 1.35 -28.67
N THR A 184 9.72 2.40 -27.88
CA THR A 184 10.44 2.74 -26.66
C THR A 184 9.61 2.48 -25.41
N ASN A 185 8.28 2.54 -25.52
CA ASN A 185 7.34 2.39 -24.41
C ASN A 185 6.24 1.40 -24.79
N LEU A 186 6.09 0.34 -24.00
CA LEU A 186 5.01 -0.64 -24.14
C LEU A 186 4.36 -0.88 -22.79
N HIS A 187 3.16 -0.34 -22.59
CA HIS A 187 2.38 -0.50 -21.36
C HIS A 187 1.08 -1.25 -21.66
N LEU A 188 0.97 -2.48 -21.14
CA LEU A 188 -0.19 -3.37 -21.30
C LEU A 188 -0.79 -3.80 -19.96
N SER A 189 -0.39 -3.16 -18.86
CA SER A 189 -0.73 -3.56 -17.50
C SER A 189 -2.22 -3.53 -17.19
N SER A 190 -2.64 -4.30 -16.19
CA SER A 190 -4.04 -4.34 -15.72
C SER A 190 -5.04 -4.64 -16.84
N ASN A 191 -4.84 -5.79 -17.48
CA ASN A 191 -5.71 -6.33 -18.51
C ASN A 191 -5.98 -7.84 -18.21
N LYS A 192 -6.52 -8.58 -19.18
CA LYS A 192 -6.78 -10.02 -19.09
C LYS A 192 -5.93 -10.82 -20.09
N PHE A 193 -4.77 -10.31 -20.48
CA PHE A 193 -3.87 -11.03 -21.38
C PHE A 193 -3.39 -12.32 -20.74
N TYR A 194 -3.17 -13.36 -21.56
CA TYR A 194 -2.69 -14.66 -21.09
C TYR A 194 -1.70 -15.30 -22.07
N GLY A 195 -1.14 -16.44 -21.68
CA GLY A 195 -0.13 -17.16 -22.46
C GLY A 195 1.27 -16.58 -22.28
N SER A 196 2.23 -17.07 -23.07
CA SER A 196 3.61 -16.61 -23.03
C SER A 196 3.81 -15.31 -23.82
N ILE A 197 4.75 -14.48 -23.37
CA ILE A 197 5.21 -13.32 -24.14
C ILE A 197 5.85 -13.80 -25.45
N PRO A 198 5.43 -13.28 -26.63
CA PRO A 198 5.92 -13.72 -27.94
C PRO A 198 7.42 -13.48 -28.08
N GLN A 199 8.11 -14.41 -28.75
CA GLN A 199 9.58 -14.40 -28.82
C GLN A 199 10.13 -13.15 -29.51
N ASN A 200 9.35 -12.57 -30.45
CA ASN A 200 9.76 -11.38 -31.18
C ASN A 200 9.69 -10.09 -30.38
N LEU A 201 8.96 -10.03 -29.24
CA LEU A 201 8.96 -8.86 -28.36
C LEU A 201 10.36 -8.61 -27.77
N TRP A 202 11.08 -9.68 -27.44
CA TRP A 202 12.45 -9.60 -26.90
C TRP A 202 13.50 -9.08 -27.88
N LYS A 203 13.12 -8.82 -29.14
CA LYS A 203 13.99 -8.24 -30.17
C LYS A 203 13.85 -6.72 -30.30
N LEU A 204 12.92 -6.10 -29.56
CA LEU A 204 12.66 -4.66 -29.61
C LEU A 204 13.72 -3.87 -28.81
N THR A 205 14.95 -3.82 -29.32
CA THR A 205 16.12 -3.28 -28.62
C THR A 205 16.06 -1.78 -28.28
N ASN A 206 15.09 -1.04 -28.83
CA ASN A 206 14.83 0.35 -28.49
C ASN A 206 13.93 0.54 -27.26
N LEU A 207 13.35 -0.54 -26.72
CA LEU A 207 12.51 -0.48 -25.52
C LEU A 207 13.29 0.09 -24.33
N ARG A 208 12.63 1.02 -23.64
CA ARG A 208 13.06 1.63 -22.38
C ARG A 208 12.12 1.25 -21.24
N TYR A 209 10.81 1.27 -21.51
CA TYR A 209 9.77 0.97 -20.53
C TYR A 209 8.93 -0.20 -21.03
N LEU A 210 8.89 -1.28 -20.24
CA LEU A 210 8.05 -2.44 -20.49
C LEU A 210 7.25 -2.77 -19.23
N ASP A 211 5.95 -2.50 -19.28
CA ASP A 211 5.01 -2.80 -18.20
C ASP A 211 3.94 -3.78 -18.71
N LEU A 212 4.02 -5.02 -18.21
CA LEU A 212 3.08 -6.11 -18.49
C LEU A 212 2.38 -6.58 -17.20
N SER A 213 2.46 -5.79 -16.13
CA SER A 213 1.99 -6.16 -14.79
C SER A 213 0.48 -6.44 -14.74
N ASN A 214 0.04 -7.13 -13.69
CA ASN A 214 -1.38 -7.35 -13.39
C ASN A 214 -2.17 -7.92 -14.59
N ASN A 215 -1.72 -9.08 -15.07
CA ASN A 215 -2.32 -9.83 -16.18
C ASN A 215 -2.36 -11.32 -15.82
N SER A 216 -2.58 -12.20 -16.81
CA SER A 216 -2.52 -13.66 -16.66
C SER A 216 -1.44 -14.30 -17.53
N PHE A 217 -0.36 -13.57 -17.83
CA PHE A 217 0.78 -14.11 -18.58
C PHE A 217 1.41 -15.29 -17.85
N ASN A 218 1.88 -16.28 -18.59
CA ASN A 218 2.51 -17.50 -18.07
C ASN A 218 3.75 -17.88 -18.88
N GLY A 219 4.35 -19.02 -18.57
CA GLY A 219 5.58 -19.46 -19.21
C GLY A 219 6.82 -18.90 -18.52
N LEU A 220 7.97 -19.10 -19.16
CA LEU A 220 9.27 -18.59 -18.71
C LEU A 220 9.62 -17.26 -19.40
N ILE A 221 10.46 -16.46 -18.76
CA ILE A 221 11.14 -15.34 -19.41
C ILE A 221 12.37 -15.91 -20.14
N PRO A 222 12.48 -15.77 -21.47
CA PRO A 222 13.59 -16.34 -22.22
C PRO A 222 14.88 -15.54 -22.04
N GLU A 223 16.02 -16.21 -22.24
CA GLU A 223 17.36 -15.61 -22.19
C GLU A 223 17.58 -14.48 -23.21
N SER A 224 16.71 -14.35 -24.21
CA SER A 224 16.72 -13.21 -25.15
C SER A 224 16.37 -11.87 -24.50
N ILE A 225 15.81 -11.85 -23.28
CA ILE A 225 15.54 -10.59 -22.57
C ILE A 225 16.78 -9.71 -22.45
N GLY A 226 17.98 -10.31 -22.34
CA GLY A 226 19.23 -9.55 -22.30
C GLY A 226 19.61 -8.83 -23.60
N GLN A 227 18.79 -8.90 -24.66
CA GLN A 227 18.94 -8.08 -25.86
C GLN A 227 18.35 -6.67 -25.68
N LEU A 228 17.45 -6.47 -24.71
CA LEU A 228 16.77 -5.20 -24.45
C LEU A 228 17.67 -4.22 -23.67
N VAL A 229 18.91 -4.03 -24.11
CA VAL A 229 19.96 -3.31 -23.36
C VAL A 229 19.64 -1.85 -23.02
N ASN A 230 18.63 -1.25 -23.66
CA ASN A 230 18.16 0.11 -23.40
C ASN A 230 17.05 0.18 -22.34
N LEU A 231 16.61 -0.97 -21.80
CA LEU A 231 15.54 -1.03 -20.82
C LEU A 231 15.98 -0.33 -19.52
N THR A 232 15.13 0.56 -19.03
CA THR A 232 15.28 1.27 -17.76
C THR A 232 14.28 0.75 -16.74
N ASP A 233 13.08 0.35 -17.19
CA ASP A 233 11.98 -0.05 -16.33
C ASP A 233 11.36 -1.34 -16.86
N LEU A 234 11.35 -2.38 -16.01
CA LEU A 234 10.71 -3.65 -16.28
C LEU A 234 9.75 -4.01 -15.16
N ASP A 235 8.47 -4.05 -15.49
CA ASP A 235 7.43 -4.53 -14.58
C ASP A 235 6.70 -5.73 -15.20
N LEU A 236 6.90 -6.89 -14.59
CA LEU A 236 6.23 -8.16 -14.92
C LEU A 236 5.42 -8.70 -13.74
N SER A 237 5.17 -7.86 -12.74
CA SER A 237 4.54 -8.25 -11.47
C SER A 237 3.12 -8.76 -11.65
N SER A 238 2.60 -9.49 -10.66
CA SER A 238 1.20 -9.92 -10.62
C SER A 238 0.76 -10.68 -11.88
N ASN A 239 1.51 -11.74 -12.20
CA ASN A 239 1.29 -12.62 -13.35
C ASN A 239 1.44 -14.09 -12.92
N LYS A 240 1.63 -15.00 -13.87
CA LYS A 240 1.82 -16.44 -13.65
C LYS A 240 3.14 -16.94 -14.26
N PHE A 241 4.15 -16.06 -14.37
CA PHE A 241 5.47 -16.46 -14.84
C PHE A 241 6.10 -17.45 -13.87
N HIS A 242 6.86 -18.41 -14.40
CA HIS A 242 7.45 -19.49 -13.60
C HIS A 242 8.86 -19.84 -14.11
N CYS A 243 9.47 -20.88 -13.53
CA CYS A 243 10.89 -21.24 -13.71
C CYS A 243 11.83 -20.17 -13.12
N SER A 244 13.13 -20.31 -13.38
CA SER A 244 14.13 -19.37 -12.84
C SER A 244 14.18 -18.06 -13.60
N ILE A 245 14.52 -16.97 -12.90
CA ILE A 245 14.90 -15.69 -13.51
C ILE A 245 16.09 -15.93 -14.47
N PRO A 246 16.00 -15.53 -15.75
CA PRO A 246 17.02 -15.83 -16.75
C PRO A 246 18.34 -15.12 -16.45
N GLN A 247 19.46 -15.78 -16.74
CA GLN A 247 20.78 -15.26 -16.41
C GLN A 247 21.08 -13.96 -17.17
N ASN A 248 20.67 -13.87 -18.44
CA ASN A 248 20.88 -12.72 -19.29
C ASN A 248 20.08 -11.47 -18.87
N LEU A 249 19.17 -11.55 -17.90
CA LEU A 249 18.57 -10.36 -17.31
C LEU A 249 19.65 -9.43 -16.73
N GLY A 250 20.75 -9.99 -16.20
CA GLY A 250 21.90 -9.24 -15.72
C GLY A 250 22.64 -8.39 -16.76
N LYS A 251 22.32 -8.52 -18.06
CA LYS A 251 22.91 -7.71 -19.14
C LYS A 251 22.22 -6.36 -19.32
N LEU A 252 21.09 -6.12 -18.66
CA LEU A 252 20.32 -4.88 -18.76
C LEU A 252 20.98 -3.76 -17.96
N ALA A 253 22.16 -3.31 -18.40
CA ALA A 253 23.02 -2.40 -17.63
C ALA A 253 22.40 -1.02 -17.33
N ASN A 254 21.31 -0.64 -18.01
CA ASN A 254 20.59 0.62 -17.80
C ASN A 254 19.35 0.46 -16.90
N LEU A 255 19.08 -0.73 -16.37
CA LEU A 255 17.86 -1.02 -15.62
C LEU A 255 17.88 -0.34 -14.24
N VAL A 256 16.87 0.49 -14.00
CA VAL A 256 16.67 1.28 -12.78
C VAL A 256 15.56 0.68 -11.92
N TYR A 257 14.51 0.16 -12.54
CA TYR A 257 13.35 -0.43 -11.89
C TYR A 257 13.13 -1.87 -12.38
N LEU A 258 13.10 -2.81 -11.44
CA LEU A 258 12.78 -4.22 -11.72
C LEU A 258 11.75 -4.73 -10.71
N ASP A 259 10.55 -5.03 -11.20
CA ASP A 259 9.49 -5.69 -10.43
C ASP A 259 9.07 -7.01 -11.10
N LEU A 260 9.34 -8.11 -10.41
CA LEU A 260 8.93 -9.47 -10.77
C LEU A 260 8.02 -10.08 -9.70
N SER A 261 7.49 -9.27 -8.79
CA SER A 261 6.73 -9.70 -7.63
C SER A 261 5.46 -10.45 -8.01
N ASN A 262 4.90 -11.22 -7.07
CA ASN A 262 3.59 -11.87 -7.25
C ASN A 262 3.52 -12.76 -8.50
N ASN A 263 4.47 -13.68 -8.62
CA ASN A 263 4.59 -14.66 -9.71
C ASN A 263 4.90 -16.06 -9.13
N TYR A 264 5.34 -17.00 -9.98
CA TYR A 264 5.76 -18.34 -9.58
C TYR A 264 7.23 -18.63 -9.91
N PHE A 265 8.10 -17.60 -9.95
CA PHE A 265 9.53 -17.78 -10.18
C PHE A 265 10.15 -18.68 -9.12
N ASN A 266 11.07 -19.57 -9.50
CA ASN A 266 11.71 -20.53 -8.59
C ASN A 266 13.23 -20.60 -8.80
N GLY A 267 13.92 -21.37 -7.96
CA GLY A 267 15.37 -21.45 -7.95
C GLY A 267 16.01 -20.21 -7.32
N VAL A 268 17.32 -20.04 -7.54
CA VAL A 268 18.14 -19.07 -6.81
C VAL A 268 18.26 -17.71 -7.52
N ILE A 269 18.54 -16.67 -6.74
CA ILE A 269 19.07 -15.40 -7.28
C ILE A 269 20.49 -15.65 -7.80
N ARG A 270 20.67 -15.59 -9.13
CA ARG A 270 21.99 -15.75 -9.76
C ARG A 270 22.84 -14.48 -9.59
N GLU A 271 24.15 -14.65 -9.49
CA GLU A 271 25.11 -13.52 -9.40
C GLU A 271 25.03 -12.54 -10.57
N SER A 272 24.53 -12.97 -11.74
CA SER A 272 24.33 -12.07 -12.88
C SER A 272 23.33 -10.96 -12.58
N LEU A 273 22.31 -11.21 -11.75
CA LEU A 273 21.37 -10.17 -11.34
C LEU A 273 22.08 -9.04 -10.57
N CYS A 274 23.13 -9.38 -9.84
CA CYS A 274 23.95 -8.44 -9.08
C CYS A 274 24.89 -7.60 -9.96
N GLN A 275 24.80 -7.71 -11.29
CA GLN A 275 25.50 -6.85 -12.26
C GLN A 275 24.68 -5.59 -12.62
N LEU A 276 23.42 -5.53 -12.22
CA LEU A 276 22.49 -4.43 -12.49
C LEU A 276 22.73 -3.24 -11.54
N VAL A 277 23.95 -2.70 -11.54
CA VAL A 277 24.42 -1.69 -10.59
C VAL A 277 23.70 -0.34 -10.66
N THR A 278 22.86 -0.14 -11.66
CA THR A 278 22.00 1.04 -11.86
C THR A 278 20.64 0.92 -11.17
N LEU A 279 20.29 -0.25 -10.62
CA LEU A 279 19.00 -0.49 -9.95
C LEU A 279 18.83 0.39 -8.72
N HIS A 280 17.66 1.03 -8.65
CA HIS A 280 17.14 1.72 -7.48
C HIS A 280 16.04 0.89 -6.78
N VAL A 281 15.24 0.16 -7.57
CA VAL A 281 14.14 -0.68 -7.05
C VAL A 281 14.33 -2.11 -7.54
N LEU A 282 14.36 -3.05 -6.59
CA LEU A 282 14.31 -4.49 -6.85
C LEU A 282 13.20 -5.12 -6.01
N ASP A 283 12.11 -5.50 -6.65
CA ASP A 283 11.05 -6.29 -6.04
C ASP A 283 10.94 -7.65 -6.73
N ILE A 284 11.23 -8.71 -5.99
CA ILE A 284 11.04 -10.10 -6.41
C ILE A 284 10.23 -10.89 -5.36
N SER A 285 9.45 -10.17 -4.56
CA SER A 285 8.63 -10.71 -3.48
C SER A 285 7.52 -11.63 -4.00
N SER A 286 6.92 -12.41 -3.09
CA SER A 286 5.76 -13.26 -3.40
C SER A 286 5.99 -14.18 -4.61
N ASN A 287 7.06 -14.96 -4.53
CA ASN A 287 7.48 -15.95 -5.53
C ASN A 287 7.79 -17.29 -4.83
N LYS A 288 8.51 -18.19 -5.51
CA LYS A 288 8.99 -19.47 -4.99
C LYS A 288 10.51 -19.57 -5.05
N LEU A 289 11.20 -18.42 -5.02
CA LEU A 289 12.67 -18.37 -5.09
C LEU A 289 13.27 -18.96 -3.82
N ASP A 290 14.39 -19.66 -3.94
CA ASP A 290 15.01 -20.42 -2.85
C ASP A 290 16.53 -20.22 -2.78
N GLY A 291 17.16 -20.96 -1.86
CA GLY A 291 18.60 -20.90 -1.62
C GLY A 291 19.02 -19.67 -0.83
N SER A 292 20.28 -19.28 -0.98
CA SER A 292 20.87 -18.14 -0.28
C SER A 292 20.69 -16.84 -1.04
N ILE A 293 20.42 -15.76 -0.32
CA ILE A 293 20.56 -14.40 -0.86
C ILE A 293 22.07 -14.15 -1.09
N PRO A 294 22.52 -13.89 -2.34
CA PRO A 294 23.93 -13.85 -2.66
C PRO A 294 24.62 -12.62 -2.07
N GLU A 295 25.84 -12.78 -1.56
CA GLU A 295 26.63 -11.66 -1.01
C GLU A 295 26.91 -10.56 -2.04
N SER A 296 26.96 -10.94 -3.33
CA SER A 296 27.15 -10.00 -4.43
C SER A 296 26.01 -9.00 -4.59
N LEU A 297 24.85 -9.20 -3.95
CA LEU A 297 23.76 -8.23 -3.91
C LEU A 297 24.22 -6.88 -3.32
N GLY A 298 25.20 -6.90 -2.40
CA GLY A 298 25.82 -5.69 -1.85
C GLY A 298 26.48 -4.76 -2.88
N LYS A 299 26.73 -5.25 -4.11
CA LYS A 299 27.26 -4.44 -5.22
C LYS A 299 26.24 -3.47 -5.82
N LEU A 300 24.95 -3.65 -5.53
CA LEU A 300 23.87 -2.80 -6.05
C LEU A 300 23.77 -1.52 -5.22
N THR A 301 24.83 -0.72 -5.16
CA THR A 301 24.95 0.39 -4.22
C THR A 301 23.95 1.53 -4.42
N ASN A 302 23.28 1.59 -5.58
CA ASN A 302 22.20 2.54 -5.86
C ASN A 302 20.82 2.08 -5.37
N LEU A 303 20.74 0.87 -4.80
CA LEU A 303 19.47 0.29 -4.39
C LEU A 303 18.89 1.06 -3.19
N ASP A 304 17.67 1.54 -3.38
CA ASP A 304 16.91 2.33 -2.42
C ASP A 304 15.81 1.47 -1.76
N TYR A 305 15.22 0.57 -2.57
CA TYR A 305 14.13 -0.33 -2.21
C TYR A 305 14.47 -1.78 -2.59
N LEU A 306 14.43 -2.67 -1.60
CA LEU A 306 14.62 -4.10 -1.78
C LEU A 306 13.51 -4.89 -1.08
N ASP A 307 12.71 -5.60 -1.88
CA ASP A 307 11.70 -6.53 -1.36
C ASP A 307 11.95 -7.95 -1.90
N LEU A 308 12.29 -8.85 -0.97
CA LEU A 308 12.51 -10.28 -1.18
C LEU A 308 11.50 -11.12 -0.39
N SER A 309 10.47 -10.49 0.18
CA SER A 309 9.54 -11.12 1.10
C SER A 309 8.72 -12.24 0.45
N ASN A 310 8.14 -13.11 1.27
CA ASN A 310 7.25 -14.19 0.82
C ASN A 310 7.88 -15.08 -0.28
N ASN A 311 9.05 -15.65 0.05
CA ASN A 311 9.80 -16.57 -0.78
C ASN A 311 10.30 -17.76 0.09
N ASN A 312 11.19 -18.58 -0.46
CA ASN A 312 11.78 -19.75 0.20
C ASN A 312 13.28 -19.57 0.50
N PHE A 313 13.78 -18.33 0.63
CA PHE A 313 15.19 -18.10 0.93
C PHE A 313 15.54 -18.66 2.31
N ASN A 314 16.68 -19.32 2.43
CA ASN A 314 17.07 -20.01 3.67
C ASN A 314 18.32 -19.44 4.36
N ARG A 315 19.11 -18.64 3.64
CA ARG A 315 20.33 -18.04 4.18
C ARG A 315 20.42 -16.58 3.81
N PHE A 316 20.78 -15.78 4.80
CA PHE A 316 20.97 -14.35 4.67
C PHE A 316 22.29 -13.92 5.29
N VAL A 317 23.04 -13.10 4.55
CA VAL A 317 24.30 -12.54 5.02
C VAL A 317 24.11 -11.04 5.23
N LEU A 318 23.77 -10.64 6.46
CA LEU A 318 23.61 -9.23 6.83
C LEU A 318 24.82 -8.35 6.47
N LYS A 319 26.02 -8.93 6.47
CA LYS A 319 27.26 -8.22 6.12
C LYS A 319 27.22 -7.58 4.72
N SER A 320 26.63 -8.24 3.72
CA SER A 320 26.61 -7.68 2.37
C SER A 320 25.71 -6.46 2.27
N LEU A 321 24.66 -6.37 3.10
CA LEU A 321 23.79 -5.20 3.14
C LEU A 321 24.52 -3.95 3.59
N CYS A 322 25.56 -4.06 4.41
CA CYS A 322 26.37 -2.91 4.84
C CYS A 322 27.00 -2.11 3.67
N GLN A 323 27.01 -2.67 2.46
CA GLN A 323 27.47 -2.00 1.24
C GLN A 323 26.37 -1.16 0.56
N LEU A 324 25.10 -1.42 0.87
CA LEU A 324 23.92 -0.77 0.31
C LEU A 324 23.62 0.53 1.07
N VAL A 325 24.51 1.51 0.92
CA VAL A 325 24.48 2.75 1.70
C VAL A 325 23.26 3.65 1.43
N ASN A 326 22.58 3.47 0.30
CA ASN A 326 21.37 4.22 -0.06
C ASN A 326 20.07 3.51 0.33
N LEU A 327 20.15 2.25 0.76
CA LEU A 327 18.98 1.43 1.04
C LEU A 327 18.22 1.98 2.25
N PHE A 328 16.97 2.37 2.02
CA PHE A 328 16.08 2.83 3.08
C PHE A 328 14.93 1.85 3.36
N HIS A 329 14.54 1.01 2.39
CA HIS A 329 13.49 0.01 2.55
C HIS A 329 14.03 -1.39 2.30
N LEU A 330 13.91 -2.26 3.32
CA LEU A 330 14.29 -3.66 3.23
C LEU A 330 13.20 -4.57 3.82
N ASP A 331 12.55 -5.34 2.95
CA ASP A 331 11.66 -6.43 3.34
C ASP A 331 12.22 -7.78 2.90
N VAL A 332 12.49 -8.66 3.86
CA VAL A 332 12.88 -10.06 3.65
C VAL A 332 12.01 -11.00 4.48
N SER A 333 10.83 -10.53 4.90
CA SER A 333 9.93 -11.27 5.76
C SER A 333 9.33 -12.49 5.07
N SER A 334 8.74 -13.40 5.85
CA SER A 334 8.05 -14.60 5.33
C SER A 334 8.96 -15.43 4.41
N ASN A 335 10.14 -15.77 4.93
CA ASN A 335 11.12 -16.66 4.28
C ASN A 335 11.52 -17.77 5.26
N MET A 336 12.56 -18.53 4.95
CA MET A 336 13.15 -19.55 5.83
C MET A 336 14.53 -19.12 6.36
N LEU A 337 14.79 -17.82 6.48
CA LEU A 337 16.12 -17.30 6.80
C LEU A 337 16.56 -17.74 8.20
N ASP A 338 17.68 -18.45 8.28
CA ASP A 338 18.34 -18.82 9.54
C ASP A 338 19.54 -17.90 9.85
N GLY A 339 20.23 -18.19 10.96
CA GLY A 339 21.43 -17.46 11.37
C GLY A 339 21.17 -16.47 12.50
N THR A 340 22.05 -15.49 12.63
CA THR A 340 22.01 -14.49 13.71
C THR A 340 22.08 -13.08 13.17
N MET A 341 21.47 -12.13 13.90
CA MET A 341 21.70 -10.71 13.67
C MET A 341 23.08 -10.32 14.19
N SER A 342 24.12 -10.52 13.37
CA SER A 342 25.48 -10.10 13.70
C SER A 342 25.88 -8.91 12.83
N MET A 343 26.27 -7.80 13.46
CA MET A 343 26.73 -6.58 12.78
C MET A 343 28.24 -6.48 12.90
N GLU A 344 28.93 -6.30 11.78
CA GLU A 344 30.36 -6.00 11.79
C GLU A 344 30.61 -4.54 12.20
N LYS A 345 31.78 -4.28 12.78
CA LYS A 345 32.20 -2.94 13.18
C LYS A 345 32.28 -2.03 11.94
N GLY A 346 31.57 -0.91 11.96
CA GLY A 346 31.54 0.07 10.87
C GLY A 346 30.42 -0.17 9.83
N CYS A 347 29.54 -1.14 10.06
CA CYS A 347 28.31 -1.26 9.28
C CYS A 347 27.30 -0.19 9.74
N HIS A 348 26.96 0.71 8.82
CA HIS A 348 25.97 1.76 9.01
C HIS A 348 24.98 1.68 7.85
N LEU A 349 23.74 1.32 8.16
CA LEU A 349 22.64 1.39 7.21
C LEU A 349 21.79 2.62 7.57
N ASN A 350 21.04 3.15 6.61
CA ASN A 350 20.10 4.24 6.85
C ASN A 350 18.67 3.78 6.52
N LEU A 351 18.30 2.63 7.12
CA LEU A 351 17.00 2.01 6.88
C LEU A 351 15.89 2.78 7.59
N HIS A 352 14.88 3.16 6.83
CA HIS A 352 13.60 3.67 7.35
C HIS A 352 12.65 2.53 7.71
N TYR A 353 12.74 1.42 6.98
CA TYR A 353 11.93 0.21 7.14
C TYR A 353 12.81 -1.03 7.09
N LEU A 354 12.71 -1.88 8.12
CA LEU A 354 13.35 -3.20 8.15
C LEU A 354 12.34 -4.25 8.61
N ASN A 355 12.02 -5.19 7.73
CA ASN A 355 11.16 -6.31 8.04
C ASN A 355 11.88 -7.65 7.82
N LEU A 356 12.17 -8.33 8.92
CA LEU A 356 12.75 -9.67 9.00
C LEU A 356 11.76 -10.66 9.63
N SER A 357 10.50 -10.27 9.81
CA SER A 357 9.49 -11.09 10.49
C SER A 357 9.23 -12.42 9.76
N HIS A 358 8.69 -13.40 10.48
CA HIS A 358 8.31 -14.70 9.90
C HIS A 358 9.49 -15.42 9.22
N ASN A 359 10.56 -15.63 9.99
CA ASN A 359 11.78 -16.32 9.57
C ASN A 359 12.26 -17.27 10.68
N GLN A 360 13.48 -17.80 10.56
CA GLN A 360 14.12 -18.69 11.54
C GLN A 360 15.33 -18.01 12.22
N ILE A 361 15.35 -16.67 12.27
CA ILE A 361 16.49 -15.90 12.80
C ILE A 361 16.62 -16.15 14.30
N SER A 362 17.83 -16.42 14.75
CA SER A 362 18.14 -16.83 16.12
C SER A 362 19.23 -15.96 16.76
N GLY A 363 19.55 -16.25 18.02
CA GLY A 363 20.54 -15.50 18.79
C GLY A 363 19.98 -14.21 19.36
N SER A 364 20.84 -13.41 19.99
CA SER A 364 20.44 -12.17 20.65
C SER A 364 20.42 -10.97 19.73
N LEU A 365 19.53 -10.02 20.01
CA LEU A 365 19.60 -8.69 19.40
C LEU A 365 20.98 -8.04 19.64
N PRO A 366 21.60 -7.39 18.64
CA PRO A 366 22.87 -6.70 18.81
C PRO A 366 22.79 -5.65 19.91
N LYS A 367 23.81 -5.59 20.79
CA LYS A 367 23.89 -4.53 21.82
C LYS A 367 23.89 -3.12 21.26
N ASN A 368 24.35 -2.95 20.01
CA ASN A 368 24.41 -1.68 19.30
C ASN A 368 23.41 -1.66 18.13
N ILE A 369 22.18 -2.14 18.35
CA ILE A 369 21.15 -2.19 17.31
C ILE A 369 20.81 -0.79 16.75
N SER A 370 21.04 0.27 17.53
CA SER A 370 20.94 1.66 17.06
C SER A 370 21.94 2.05 15.98
N LEU A 371 22.97 1.24 15.71
CA LEU A 371 23.87 1.47 14.57
C LEU A 371 23.30 0.96 13.24
N ILE A 372 22.25 0.12 13.27
CA ILE A 372 21.59 -0.38 12.04
C ILE A 372 20.89 0.76 11.32
N SER A 373 20.31 1.74 12.02
CA SER A 373 19.81 2.95 11.38
C SER A 373 19.78 4.10 12.37
N LEU A 374 20.12 5.29 11.87
CA LEU A 374 20.00 6.54 12.62
C LEU A 374 18.56 7.08 12.58
N SER A 375 17.67 6.52 11.75
CA SER A 375 16.24 6.81 11.77
C SER A 375 15.41 5.73 11.08
N PHE A 376 14.57 5.01 11.83
CA PHE A 376 13.52 4.17 11.26
C PHE A 376 12.20 4.94 11.26
N SER A 377 12.01 5.83 10.28
CA SER A 377 10.78 6.63 10.19
C SER A 377 9.51 5.77 10.03
N GLU A 378 9.65 4.51 9.61
CA GLU A 378 8.53 3.59 9.42
C GLU A 378 8.50 2.47 10.47
N GLY A 379 9.50 1.59 10.55
CA GLY A 379 9.49 0.56 11.60
C GLY A 379 10.56 -0.53 11.54
N LEU A 380 10.64 -1.27 12.66
CA LEU A 380 11.49 -2.44 12.85
C LEU A 380 10.63 -3.66 13.20
N PHE A 381 10.56 -4.61 12.28
CA PHE A 381 9.73 -5.80 12.39
C PHE A 381 10.58 -7.07 12.43
N LEU A 382 10.67 -7.69 13.60
CA LEU A 382 11.43 -8.92 13.87
C LEU A 382 10.52 -10.04 14.42
N GLY A 383 9.20 -9.84 14.39
CA GLY A 383 8.22 -10.78 14.94
C GLY A 383 8.29 -12.18 14.33
N ASN A 384 7.89 -13.21 15.09
CA ASN A 384 7.83 -14.60 14.63
C ASN A 384 9.20 -15.12 14.13
N ASN A 385 10.14 -15.21 15.06
CA ASN A 385 11.51 -15.69 14.85
C ASN A 385 11.95 -16.53 16.07
N HIS A 386 13.25 -16.81 16.19
CA HIS A 386 13.87 -17.53 17.31
C HIS A 386 14.83 -16.65 18.14
N LEU A 387 14.64 -15.33 18.10
CA LEU A 387 15.49 -14.36 18.82
C LEU A 387 15.41 -14.61 20.32
N ASN A 388 16.54 -14.49 21.02
CA ASN A 388 16.65 -14.77 22.45
C ASN A 388 17.48 -13.71 23.19
N GLY A 389 17.72 -13.91 24.49
CA GLY A 389 18.41 -12.92 25.31
C GLY A 389 17.56 -11.69 25.57
N SER A 390 18.19 -10.62 26.10
CA SER A 390 17.48 -9.41 26.50
C SER A 390 17.35 -8.38 25.40
N ILE A 391 16.31 -7.54 25.52
CA ILE A 391 16.14 -6.35 24.69
C ILE A 391 17.24 -5.34 25.08
N PRO A 392 18.12 -4.92 24.15
CA PRO A 392 19.22 -4.02 24.45
C PRO A 392 18.72 -2.58 24.67
N ILE A 393 19.34 -1.86 25.60
CA ILE A 393 18.96 -0.48 25.96
C ILE A 393 19.11 0.51 24.80
N SER A 394 20.00 0.22 23.85
CA SER A 394 20.22 1.03 22.65
C SER A 394 19.01 1.05 21.72
N LEU A 395 18.09 0.09 21.84
CA LEU A 395 16.83 0.10 21.08
C LEU A 395 15.97 1.32 21.40
N CYS A 396 15.98 1.79 22.66
CA CYS A 396 15.26 3.01 23.08
C CYS A 396 15.74 4.28 22.35
N GLN A 397 16.96 4.27 21.79
CA GLN A 397 17.56 5.44 21.14
C GLN A 397 17.18 5.56 19.66
N ILE A 398 16.49 4.56 19.13
CA ILE A 398 16.10 4.53 17.72
C ILE A 398 14.75 5.25 17.59
N PRO A 399 14.65 6.31 16.78
CA PRO A 399 13.36 6.90 16.47
C PRO A 399 12.61 5.95 15.54
N LEU A 400 11.66 5.21 16.12
CA LEU A 400 10.83 4.20 15.49
C LEU A 400 9.38 4.68 15.49
N ASN A 401 8.66 4.46 14.40
CA ASN A 401 7.21 4.58 14.40
C ASN A 401 6.52 3.28 14.86
N SER A 402 6.96 2.12 14.36
CA SER A 402 6.49 0.81 14.82
C SER A 402 7.64 -0.12 15.22
N LEU A 403 7.44 -0.87 16.31
CA LEU A 403 8.34 -1.89 16.81
C LEU A 403 7.59 -3.20 17.04
N ASP A 404 7.94 -4.25 16.29
CA ASP A 404 7.43 -5.60 16.50
C ASP A 404 8.56 -6.59 16.80
N LEU A 405 8.61 -7.08 18.04
CA LEU A 405 9.50 -8.15 18.50
C LEU A 405 8.70 -9.40 18.93
N SER A 406 7.42 -9.49 18.55
CA SER A 406 6.50 -10.50 19.05
C SER A 406 6.89 -11.93 18.64
N LYS A 407 6.31 -12.94 19.32
CA LYS A 407 6.45 -14.37 18.96
C LYS A 407 7.93 -14.78 18.81
N ASN A 408 8.74 -14.49 19.83
CA ASN A 408 10.16 -14.80 19.90
C ASN A 408 10.49 -15.48 21.25
N ASN A 409 11.78 -15.70 21.53
CA ASN A 409 12.28 -16.28 22.79
C ASN A 409 13.00 -15.22 23.66
N LEU A 410 12.70 -13.93 23.51
CA LEU A 410 13.34 -12.85 24.26
C LEU A 410 13.04 -12.97 25.76
N SER A 411 14.01 -12.64 26.61
CA SER A 411 13.94 -12.81 28.07
C SER A 411 14.55 -11.63 28.81
N GLY A 412 14.44 -11.62 30.14
CA GLY A 412 14.88 -10.49 30.96
C GLY A 412 13.88 -9.34 30.96
N GLU A 413 14.27 -8.20 31.53
CA GLU A 413 13.38 -7.06 31.70
C GLU A 413 13.26 -6.21 30.43
N ILE A 414 12.09 -5.58 30.25
CA ILE A 414 11.90 -4.55 29.23
C ILE A 414 12.66 -3.29 29.68
N PRO A 415 13.56 -2.72 28.87
CA PRO A 415 14.29 -1.51 29.22
C PRO A 415 13.34 -0.34 29.55
N ASN A 416 13.61 0.37 30.65
CA ASN A 416 12.80 1.49 31.12
C ASN A 416 13.40 2.85 30.69
N CYS A 417 13.70 2.99 29.40
CA CYS A 417 14.41 4.14 28.81
C CYS A 417 13.68 4.82 27.65
N TRP A 418 12.39 4.53 27.47
CA TRP A 418 11.62 5.04 26.34
C TRP A 418 11.25 6.52 26.56
N GLU A 419 11.75 7.41 25.71
CA GLU A 419 11.53 8.85 25.82
C GLU A 419 10.44 9.33 24.84
N ASP A 420 9.62 10.27 25.30
CA ASP A 420 8.52 10.86 24.50
C ASP A 420 9.04 11.77 23.37
N SER A 421 10.33 12.14 23.41
CA SER A 421 11.00 12.93 22.38
C SER A 421 11.04 12.26 21.00
N LEU A 422 10.61 11.00 20.89
CA LEU A 422 10.50 10.33 19.60
C LEU A 422 9.31 10.84 18.79
N GLU A 423 8.23 11.32 19.41
CA GLU A 423 6.97 11.87 18.83
C GLU A 423 6.30 11.08 17.68
N ILE A 424 6.84 9.92 17.28
CA ILE A 424 6.36 9.13 16.14
C ILE A 424 6.04 7.67 16.52
N LEU A 425 6.47 7.19 17.70
CA LEU A 425 6.30 5.80 18.13
C LEU A 425 4.82 5.50 18.45
N SER A 426 4.14 4.93 17.47
CA SER A 426 2.71 4.65 17.50
C SER A 426 2.40 3.21 17.90
N GLU A 427 3.32 2.27 17.69
CA GLU A 427 3.09 0.85 17.94
C GLU A 427 4.27 0.17 18.63
N ILE A 428 3.96 -0.58 19.70
CA ILE A 428 4.90 -1.49 20.36
C ILE A 428 4.22 -2.86 20.52
N ASN A 429 4.82 -3.89 19.91
CA ASN A 429 4.41 -5.27 20.06
C ASN A 429 5.57 -6.14 20.56
N LEU A 430 5.50 -6.54 21.84
CA LEU A 430 6.47 -7.43 22.51
C LEU A 430 5.80 -8.75 22.94
N SER A 431 4.61 -9.04 22.41
CA SER A 431 3.80 -10.18 22.84
C SER A 431 4.44 -11.53 22.54
N SER A 432 4.03 -12.58 23.27
CA SER A 432 4.50 -13.96 23.04
C SER A 432 6.03 -14.11 23.10
N ASN A 433 6.60 -13.73 24.25
CA ASN A 433 8.01 -13.86 24.56
C ASN A 433 8.18 -14.47 25.97
N LYS A 434 9.39 -14.40 26.54
CA LYS A 434 9.72 -14.84 27.91
C LYS A 434 10.14 -13.64 28.78
N LEU A 435 9.65 -12.44 28.48
CA LEU A 435 10.03 -11.20 29.17
C LEU A 435 9.56 -11.24 30.62
N THR A 436 10.37 -10.69 31.52
CA THR A 436 10.16 -10.69 32.98
C THR A 436 10.21 -9.27 33.53
N GLY A 437 10.05 -9.10 34.84
CA GLY A 437 10.13 -7.79 35.50
C GLY A 437 8.80 -7.06 35.52
N ALA A 438 8.82 -5.81 35.98
CA ALA A 438 7.62 -4.98 36.08
C ALA A 438 7.29 -4.29 34.74
N PHE A 439 6.08 -3.73 34.64
CA PHE A 439 5.73 -2.83 33.55
C PHE A 439 6.70 -1.62 33.51
N PRO A 440 7.31 -1.28 32.37
CA PRO A 440 8.24 -0.16 32.28
C PRO A 440 7.49 1.19 32.34
N ASN A 441 7.72 1.96 33.40
CA ASN A 441 7.09 3.27 33.61
C ASN A 441 7.29 4.25 32.44
N SER A 442 8.39 4.14 31.70
CA SER A 442 8.70 5.00 30.56
C SER A 442 7.66 4.87 29.43
N PHE A 443 7.01 3.72 29.26
CA PHE A 443 5.90 3.58 28.30
C PHE A 443 4.74 4.50 28.63
N GLY A 444 4.50 4.83 29.90
CA GLY A 444 3.40 5.73 30.28
C GLY A 444 3.60 7.19 29.86
N ASN A 445 4.77 7.52 29.30
CA ASN A 445 5.10 8.84 28.79
C ASN A 445 4.96 8.98 27.26
N LEU A 446 4.70 7.90 26.51
CA LEU A 446 4.71 7.91 25.04
C LEU A 446 3.41 8.47 24.43
N SER A 447 3.40 9.76 24.10
CA SER A 447 2.20 10.51 23.71
C SER A 447 1.59 10.12 22.38
N ALA A 448 2.40 9.61 21.44
CA ALA A 448 1.97 9.14 20.12
C ALA A 448 1.48 7.68 20.11
N LEU A 449 1.62 6.94 21.23
CA LEU A 449 1.37 5.50 21.25
C LEU A 449 -0.13 5.19 21.04
N LEU A 450 -0.43 4.44 19.99
CA LEU A 450 -1.75 3.93 19.64
C LEU A 450 -1.94 2.51 20.17
N TRP A 451 -0.92 1.65 20.04
CA TRP A 451 -1.03 0.23 20.36
C TRP A 451 0.11 -0.26 21.25
N LEU A 452 -0.26 -0.97 22.31
CA LEU A 452 0.68 -1.60 23.22
C LEU A 452 0.28 -3.05 23.49
N HIS A 453 1.09 -3.98 22.96
CA HIS A 453 0.90 -5.42 23.12
C HIS A 453 2.07 -6.02 23.91
N LEU A 454 1.82 -6.43 25.16
CA LEU A 454 2.79 -7.10 26.05
C LEU A 454 2.33 -8.50 26.47
N ASN A 455 1.25 -8.98 25.88
CA ASN A 455 0.58 -10.18 26.33
C ASN A 455 1.40 -11.46 26.08
N ASN A 456 1.08 -12.55 26.79
CA ASN A 456 1.81 -13.83 26.70
C ASN A 456 3.31 -13.69 27.01
N ASN A 457 3.61 -13.26 28.23
CA ASN A 457 4.95 -13.09 28.78
C ASN A 457 4.99 -13.51 30.27
N ASN A 458 6.10 -13.27 30.97
CA ASN A 458 6.27 -13.51 32.40
C ASN A 458 6.38 -12.18 33.20
N LEU A 459 5.72 -11.11 32.74
CA LEU A 459 5.76 -9.81 33.41
C LEU A 459 4.98 -9.88 34.74
N GLN A 460 5.49 -9.22 35.77
CA GLN A 460 4.97 -9.30 37.14
C GLN A 460 4.83 -7.91 37.77
N GLY A 461 4.48 -7.85 39.06
CA GLY A 461 4.28 -6.60 39.78
C GLY A 461 2.87 -6.06 39.61
N GLU A 462 2.65 -4.81 40.00
CA GLU A 462 1.34 -4.14 39.90
C GLU A 462 1.19 -3.42 38.55
N LEU A 463 -0.07 -3.23 38.14
CA LEU A 463 -0.38 -2.39 36.98
C LEU A 463 -0.04 -0.92 37.29
N PRO A 464 0.51 -0.18 36.32
CA PRO A 464 0.92 1.21 36.53
C PRO A 464 -0.28 2.11 36.84
N THR A 465 -0.13 2.94 37.89
CA THR A 465 -1.19 3.83 38.38
C THR A 465 -1.20 5.20 37.69
N SER A 466 -0.25 5.51 36.80
CA SER A 466 -0.21 6.82 36.12
C SER A 466 0.30 6.69 34.69
N PHE A 467 -0.61 6.72 33.73
CA PHE A 467 -0.31 6.96 32.32
C PHE A 467 -0.50 8.46 32.05
N ARG A 468 0.57 9.24 32.20
CA ARG A 468 0.45 10.71 32.14
C ARG A 468 0.10 11.20 30.72
N ASN A 469 0.66 10.54 29.70
CA ASN A 469 0.64 11.04 28.32
C ASN A 469 -0.01 10.11 27.27
N LEU A 470 -0.51 8.93 27.62
CA LEU A 470 -1.08 7.95 26.64
C LEU A 470 -2.47 8.35 26.07
N LYS A 471 -2.62 9.59 25.61
CA LYS A 471 -3.90 10.16 25.16
C LYS A 471 -4.40 9.56 23.84
N GLN A 472 -3.49 9.02 23.03
CA GLN A 472 -3.85 8.44 21.74
C GLN A 472 -4.10 6.93 21.79
N LEU A 473 -3.86 6.28 22.94
CA LEU A 473 -3.89 4.82 23.04
C LEU A 473 -5.28 4.26 22.70
N LEU A 474 -5.31 3.34 21.75
CA LEU A 474 -6.49 2.62 21.29
C LEU A 474 -6.53 1.20 21.85
N ILE A 475 -5.38 0.54 21.97
CA ILE A 475 -5.27 -0.86 22.36
C ILE A 475 -4.24 -1.02 23.47
N LEU A 476 -4.67 -1.64 24.57
CA LEU A 476 -3.82 -2.06 25.67
C LEU A 476 -4.02 -3.56 25.92
N ASP A 477 -3.04 -4.38 25.54
CA ASP A 477 -3.06 -5.83 25.75
C ASP A 477 -1.93 -6.27 26.69
N LEU A 478 -2.28 -6.57 27.94
CA LEU A 478 -1.40 -7.05 29.01
C LEU A 478 -1.79 -8.47 29.45
N GLY A 479 -2.55 -9.20 28.63
CA GLY A 479 -3.03 -10.54 28.94
C GLY A 479 -1.92 -11.57 29.14
N GLU A 480 -2.25 -12.74 29.68
CA GLU A 480 -1.37 -13.90 29.83
C GLU A 480 0.01 -13.55 30.43
N ASN A 481 -0.02 -12.91 31.60
CA ASN A 481 1.15 -12.49 32.36
C ASN A 481 0.99 -12.85 33.85
N GLN A 482 1.84 -12.32 34.70
CA GLN A 482 1.86 -12.51 36.16
C GLN A 482 1.56 -11.21 36.91
N PHE A 483 0.86 -10.25 36.30
CA PHE A 483 0.49 -8.99 36.96
C PHE A 483 -0.44 -9.25 38.14
N SER A 484 -0.24 -8.49 39.21
CA SER A 484 -0.89 -8.67 40.52
C SER A 484 -1.43 -7.32 41.04
N GLY A 485 -2.07 -7.34 42.21
CA GLY A 485 -2.74 -6.16 42.76
C GLY A 485 -4.05 -5.84 42.05
N SER A 486 -4.60 -4.66 42.32
CA SER A 486 -5.89 -4.23 41.77
C SER A 486 -5.75 -3.53 40.42
N ILE A 487 -6.81 -3.56 39.60
CA ILE A 487 -6.93 -2.67 38.44
C ILE A 487 -6.95 -1.21 38.97
N PRO A 488 -6.05 -0.31 38.50
CA PRO A 488 -5.94 1.04 39.05
C PRO A 488 -7.20 1.87 38.80
N SER A 489 -7.71 2.54 39.85
CA SER A 489 -8.83 3.48 39.74
C SER A 489 -8.48 4.76 38.98
N SER A 490 -7.20 4.99 38.69
CA SER A 490 -6.73 6.11 37.88
C SER A 490 -6.92 5.92 36.38
N TRP A 491 -7.31 4.72 35.92
CA TRP A 491 -7.63 4.42 34.52
C TRP A 491 -9.00 5.02 34.14
N THR A 492 -9.02 6.34 34.08
CA THR A 492 -10.18 7.19 33.80
C THR A 492 -10.15 7.69 32.35
N ILE A 493 -11.21 8.38 31.92
CA ILE A 493 -11.26 9.04 30.61
C ILE A 493 -10.12 10.05 30.42
N ASP A 494 -9.61 10.64 31.49
CA ASP A 494 -8.47 11.55 31.42
C ASP A 494 -7.18 10.79 31.09
N ALA A 495 -7.00 9.57 31.58
CA ALA A 495 -5.84 8.74 31.23
C ALA A 495 -5.95 8.19 29.80
N PHE A 496 -7.14 7.69 29.43
CA PHE A 496 -7.37 6.95 28.19
C PHE A 496 -8.64 7.43 27.45
N PRO A 497 -8.61 8.61 26.82
CA PRO A 497 -9.81 9.16 26.18
C PRO A 497 -10.27 8.35 24.96
N LEU A 498 -9.34 7.70 24.26
CA LEU A 498 -9.58 7.02 22.98
C LEU A 498 -9.52 5.48 23.06
N VAL A 499 -9.27 4.90 24.23
CA VAL A 499 -9.06 3.44 24.34
C VAL A 499 -10.30 2.67 23.93
N GLN A 500 -10.11 1.71 23.03
CA GLN A 500 -11.16 0.84 22.51
C GLN A 500 -11.03 -0.59 23.03
N ILE A 501 -9.82 -1.02 23.35
CA ILE A 501 -9.53 -2.40 23.75
C ILE A 501 -8.67 -2.41 25.00
N ILE A 502 -9.17 -3.05 26.05
CA ILE A 502 -8.40 -3.38 27.25
C ILE A 502 -8.47 -4.88 27.48
N ARG A 503 -7.31 -5.54 27.47
CA ARG A 503 -7.18 -6.97 27.72
C ARG A 503 -6.18 -7.22 28.83
N LEU A 504 -6.68 -7.79 29.93
CA LEU A 504 -5.93 -8.13 31.14
C LEU A 504 -6.09 -9.61 31.51
N ARG A 505 -6.60 -10.43 30.57
CA ARG A 505 -6.93 -11.83 30.85
C ARG A 505 -5.76 -12.62 31.39
N GLN A 506 -6.03 -13.68 32.14
CA GLN A 506 -5.02 -14.64 32.58
C GLN A 506 -3.82 -13.96 33.28
N ASN A 507 -4.13 -13.26 34.37
CA ASN A 507 -3.16 -12.63 35.27
C ASN A 507 -3.49 -13.03 36.74
N MET A 508 -2.84 -12.40 37.71
CA MET A 508 -3.09 -12.57 39.14
C MET A 508 -3.82 -11.37 39.77
N LEU A 509 -4.54 -10.58 38.98
CA LEU A 509 -5.21 -9.35 39.44
C LEU A 509 -6.30 -9.67 40.46
N ASN A 510 -6.39 -8.88 41.52
CA ASN A 510 -7.35 -9.01 42.60
C ASN A 510 -8.11 -7.69 42.84
N GLY A 511 -8.88 -7.59 43.93
CA GLY A 511 -9.72 -6.43 44.18
C GLY A 511 -10.99 -6.41 43.34
N SER A 512 -11.74 -5.33 43.43
CA SER A 512 -12.97 -5.11 42.66
C SER A 512 -12.69 -4.47 41.30
N ILE A 513 -13.56 -4.72 40.33
CA ILE A 513 -13.59 -3.97 39.06
C ILE A 513 -13.88 -2.49 39.39
N PRO A 514 -12.96 -1.55 39.11
CA PRO A 514 -13.14 -0.15 39.50
C PRO A 514 -14.22 0.52 38.66
N THR A 515 -15.07 1.32 39.30
CA THR A 515 -16.16 2.07 38.64
C THR A 515 -15.65 3.11 37.64
N GLN A 516 -14.38 3.51 37.74
CA GLN A 516 -13.74 4.44 36.81
C GLN A 516 -13.60 3.86 35.39
N LEU A 517 -13.55 2.54 35.22
CA LEU A 517 -13.56 1.94 33.87
C LEU A 517 -14.84 2.27 33.10
N CYS A 518 -15.97 2.46 33.81
CA CYS A 518 -17.24 2.89 33.19
C CYS A 518 -17.14 4.28 32.52
N GLN A 519 -16.09 5.05 32.79
CA GLN A 519 -15.87 6.36 32.17
C GLN A 519 -15.23 6.25 30.78
N LEU A 520 -14.70 5.08 30.40
CA LEU A 520 -14.00 4.87 29.13
C LEU A 520 -15.03 4.71 27.99
N LYS A 521 -15.55 5.84 27.53
CA LYS A 521 -16.66 5.90 26.56
C LYS A 521 -16.32 5.27 25.21
N SER A 522 -15.05 5.16 24.85
CA SER A 522 -14.61 4.59 23.57
C SER A 522 -14.44 3.07 23.62
N LEU A 523 -14.53 2.45 24.81
CA LEU A 523 -14.24 1.05 25.03
C LEU A 523 -15.26 0.15 24.31
N LYS A 524 -14.74 -0.83 23.55
CA LYS A 524 -15.51 -1.82 22.78
C LYS A 524 -15.22 -3.24 23.23
N ILE A 525 -13.97 -3.53 23.62
CA ILE A 525 -13.53 -4.84 24.07
C ILE A 525 -12.94 -4.70 25.47
N LEU A 526 -13.52 -5.41 26.43
CA LEU A 526 -13.02 -5.53 27.79
C LEU A 526 -12.87 -7.01 28.17
N ASP A 527 -11.64 -7.46 28.30
CA ASP A 527 -11.33 -8.84 28.69
C ASP A 527 -10.55 -8.85 30.00
N LEU A 528 -11.24 -9.20 31.09
CA LEU A 528 -10.71 -9.33 32.45
C LEU A 528 -10.69 -10.79 32.91
N SER A 529 -10.89 -11.73 31.99
CA SER A 529 -11.10 -13.14 32.31
C SER A 529 -9.90 -13.79 33.00
N ARG A 530 -10.10 -14.91 33.70
CA ARG A 530 -9.02 -15.70 34.34
C ARG A 530 -8.12 -14.87 35.27
N ASN A 531 -8.74 -14.19 36.23
CA ASN A 531 -8.06 -13.42 37.26
C ASN A 531 -8.57 -13.82 38.65
N LYS A 532 -8.24 -13.05 39.68
CA LYS A 532 -8.71 -13.21 41.07
C LYS A 532 -9.65 -12.06 41.49
N LEU A 533 -10.27 -11.38 40.53
CA LEU A 533 -11.15 -10.24 40.79
C LEU A 533 -12.38 -10.68 41.60
N HIS A 534 -12.81 -9.85 42.55
CA HIS A 534 -13.93 -10.13 43.44
C HIS A 534 -14.87 -8.93 43.58
N GLY A 535 -15.93 -9.07 44.38
CA GLY A 535 -16.97 -8.05 44.47
C GLY A 535 -17.96 -8.13 43.30
N SER A 536 -18.84 -7.13 43.20
CA SER A 536 -19.90 -7.10 42.19
C SER A 536 -19.47 -6.48 40.87
N ILE A 537 -20.13 -6.86 39.78
CA ILE A 537 -20.05 -6.14 38.51
C ILE A 537 -20.59 -4.71 38.73
N PRO A 538 -19.86 -3.64 38.36
CA PRO A 538 -20.32 -2.26 38.56
C PRO A 538 -21.63 -1.96 37.82
N ARG A 539 -22.61 -1.36 38.50
CA ARG A 539 -23.87 -0.92 37.88
C ARG A 539 -23.67 0.18 36.84
N CYS A 540 -22.60 0.95 36.95
CA CYS A 540 -22.27 2.00 35.98
C CYS A 540 -21.88 1.49 34.58
N ILE A 541 -21.87 0.18 34.36
CA ILE A 541 -21.41 -0.43 33.11
C ILE A 541 -22.21 0.06 31.90
N GLU A 542 -23.48 0.44 32.11
CA GLU A 542 -24.32 1.11 31.10
C GLU A 542 -23.70 2.37 30.50
N ASN A 543 -22.69 2.99 31.14
CA ASN A 543 -22.02 4.20 30.63
C ASN A 543 -20.93 3.91 29.59
N LEU A 544 -20.66 2.65 29.27
CA LEU A 544 -19.72 2.25 28.21
C LEU A 544 -20.34 2.47 26.83
N GLU A 545 -20.37 3.73 26.38
CA GLU A 545 -21.01 4.14 25.12
C GLU A 545 -20.48 3.39 23.88
N GLY A 546 -19.19 3.07 23.84
CA GLY A 546 -18.55 2.32 22.77
C GLY A 546 -19.09 0.89 22.61
N MET A 547 -19.78 0.37 23.64
CA MET A 547 -20.44 -0.93 23.63
C MET A 547 -21.94 -0.84 23.29
N LYS A 548 -22.45 0.31 22.86
CA LYS A 548 -23.83 0.50 22.40
C LYS A 548 -23.91 0.62 20.88
N LEU A 549 -25.08 0.30 20.31
CA LEU A 549 -25.36 0.59 18.90
C LEU A 549 -25.54 2.10 18.71
N THR A 550 -24.69 2.74 17.90
CA THR A 550 -24.91 4.14 17.49
C THR A 550 -26.01 4.22 16.43
N PRO A 551 -27.02 5.09 16.56
CA PRO A 551 -27.95 5.37 15.48
C PRO A 551 -27.18 6.12 14.38
N SER A 552 -27.07 5.51 13.19
CA SER A 552 -26.44 6.05 11.97
C SER A 552 -24.92 6.25 11.98
N ALA A 553 -24.21 5.27 11.44
CA ALA A 553 -23.08 5.54 10.55
C ALA A 553 -23.30 4.68 9.29
N PRO A 554 -23.36 5.27 8.08
CA PRO A 554 -23.45 4.48 6.85
C PRO A 554 -22.23 3.58 6.76
N ALA A 555 -22.46 2.32 6.39
CA ALA A 555 -21.41 1.35 6.12
C ALA A 555 -20.68 1.68 4.80
N THR A 556 -20.07 2.86 4.68
CA THR A 556 -19.13 3.26 3.62
C THR A 556 -18.58 4.66 3.91
N SER A 557 -17.58 4.78 4.77
CA SER A 557 -16.53 5.80 4.66
C SER A 557 -15.39 5.46 5.62
N PRO A 558 -14.16 5.25 5.13
CA PRO A 558 -13.01 5.33 6.00
C PRO A 558 -12.91 6.79 6.45
N ILE A 559 -13.10 7.04 7.74
CA ILE A 559 -12.65 8.29 8.33
C ILE A 559 -11.13 8.28 8.16
N LEU A 560 -10.67 8.94 7.11
CA LEU A 560 -9.28 9.34 6.92
C LEU A 560 -8.94 10.25 8.08
N PHE A 561 -8.26 9.72 9.09
CA PHE A 561 -7.48 10.56 9.98
C PHE A 561 -6.33 11.13 9.16
N ALA A 562 -6.39 12.44 8.91
CA ALA A 562 -5.30 13.18 8.30
C ALA A 562 -4.05 13.02 9.18
N GLY A 563 -3.08 12.24 8.69
CA GLY A 563 -1.85 11.92 9.40
C GLY A 563 -1.40 10.45 9.31
N ALA A 564 -2.25 9.53 8.82
CA ALA A 564 -1.84 8.14 8.64
C ALA A 564 -0.90 7.99 7.42
N PRO A 565 0.32 7.44 7.57
CA PRO A 565 1.17 7.12 6.44
C PRO A 565 0.47 6.07 5.57
N SER A 566 0.38 6.36 4.29
CA SER A 566 -0.14 5.47 3.26
C SER A 566 0.91 4.40 2.90
N GLN A 567 1.19 3.44 3.79
CA GLN A 567 1.91 2.21 3.45
C GLN A 567 1.50 1.04 4.37
N GLY A 568 1.26 -0.13 3.77
CA GLY A 568 1.48 -1.43 4.42
C GLY A 568 0.56 -1.88 5.56
N TRP A 569 -0.76 -1.90 5.37
CA TRP A 569 -1.69 -2.61 6.28
C TRP A 569 -1.66 -4.14 6.08
N SER A 570 -0.52 -4.78 6.34
CA SER A 570 -0.39 -6.25 6.30
C SER A 570 -0.18 -6.80 7.72
N SER A 571 -1.10 -7.70 8.10
CA SER A 571 -1.15 -8.55 9.31
C SER A 571 -1.16 -7.85 10.67
N GLN A 572 -2.36 -7.64 11.22
CA GLN A 572 -2.53 -7.32 12.65
C GLN A 572 -3.49 -8.33 13.27
N ASP A 573 -2.98 -9.02 14.30
CA ASP A 573 -3.64 -10.07 15.04
C ASP A 573 -4.10 -9.50 16.39
N ALA A 574 -5.39 -9.54 16.69
CA ALA A 574 -5.87 -9.56 18.07
C ALA A 574 -6.54 -10.91 18.32
N MET A 575 -6.04 -11.66 19.29
CA MET A 575 -6.51 -13.00 19.59
C MET A 575 -7.63 -12.93 20.61
N GLU A 576 -8.91 -13.00 20.24
CA GLU A 576 -9.99 -13.12 21.22
C GLU A 576 -10.31 -14.58 21.53
N VAL A 577 -10.94 -14.84 22.68
CA VAL A 577 -11.41 -16.18 23.01
C VAL A 577 -12.93 -16.15 23.11
N VAL A 578 -13.62 -16.82 22.17
CA VAL A 578 -15.08 -16.98 22.21
C VAL A 578 -15.39 -18.43 22.54
N LYS A 579 -16.03 -18.66 23.69
CA LYS A 579 -16.41 -20.02 24.17
C LYS A 579 -15.21 -20.98 24.29
N GLY A 580 -14.03 -20.47 24.65
CA GLY A 580 -12.81 -21.27 24.79
C GLY A 580 -12.07 -21.56 23.48
N VAL A 581 -12.52 -21.00 22.35
CA VAL A 581 -11.82 -21.05 21.06
C VAL A 581 -11.08 -19.74 20.84
N GLU A 582 -9.77 -19.84 20.62
CA GLU A 582 -8.94 -18.70 20.22
C GLU A 582 -9.26 -18.33 18.76
N LEU A 583 -9.78 -17.12 18.57
CA LEU A 583 -10.10 -16.52 17.28
C LEU A 583 -9.12 -15.36 17.05
N ASN A 584 -8.25 -15.50 16.06
CA ASN A 584 -7.45 -14.38 15.58
C ASN A 584 -8.36 -13.45 14.78
N TYR A 585 -8.78 -12.35 15.39
CA TYR A 585 -9.44 -11.26 14.70
C TYR A 585 -8.40 -10.51 13.91
N THR A 586 -8.30 -10.90 12.64
CA THR A 586 -7.51 -10.18 11.64
C THR A 586 -8.43 -9.18 10.95
N LYS A 587 -8.00 -7.91 10.91
CA LYS A 587 -8.55 -6.83 10.06
C LYS A 587 -9.94 -6.24 10.37
N ILE A 588 -10.69 -6.69 11.38
CA ILE A 588 -12.03 -6.10 11.69
C ILE A 588 -12.30 -5.90 13.19
N LEU A 589 -11.35 -5.31 13.92
CA LEU A 589 -11.57 -4.90 15.32
C LEU A 589 -12.58 -3.74 15.47
N LYS A 590 -12.90 -3.02 14.38
CA LYS A 590 -13.87 -1.92 14.42
C LYS A 590 -15.31 -2.39 14.67
N LEU A 591 -15.63 -3.66 14.37
CA LEU A 591 -17.00 -4.21 14.39
C LEU A 591 -17.28 -5.14 15.59
N VAL A 592 -16.27 -5.56 16.35
CA VAL A 592 -16.45 -6.49 17.47
C VAL A 592 -16.57 -5.72 18.76
N VAL A 593 -17.65 -5.97 19.48
CA VAL A 593 -17.89 -5.45 20.83
C VAL A 593 -18.05 -6.65 21.74
N HIS A 594 -17.18 -6.78 22.73
CA HIS A 594 -17.06 -7.98 23.54
C HIS A 594 -16.72 -7.66 25.00
N MET A 595 -17.32 -8.41 25.92
CA MET A 595 -16.99 -8.33 27.33
C MET A 595 -16.79 -9.73 27.94
N ASP A 596 -15.60 -10.00 28.45
CA ASP A 596 -15.29 -11.24 29.15
C ASP A 596 -14.84 -10.96 30.59
N LEU A 597 -15.67 -11.38 31.54
CA LEU A 597 -15.41 -11.33 32.98
C LEU A 597 -15.34 -12.73 33.61
N SER A 598 -15.23 -13.77 32.78
CA SER A 598 -15.27 -15.16 33.23
C SER A 598 -14.05 -15.58 34.04
N GLU A 599 -14.14 -16.71 34.74
CA GLU A 599 -13.02 -17.30 35.50
C GLU A 599 -12.44 -16.33 36.54
N ASN A 600 -13.30 -15.74 37.36
CA ASN A 600 -12.97 -14.82 38.44
C ASN A 600 -13.73 -15.21 39.74
N ASN A 601 -13.62 -14.40 40.80
CA ASN A 601 -14.33 -14.54 42.07
C ASN A 601 -15.45 -13.51 42.23
N LEU A 602 -16.10 -13.07 41.15
CA LEU A 602 -17.16 -12.06 41.20
C LEU A 602 -18.39 -12.63 41.92
N VAL A 603 -19.03 -11.80 42.75
CA VAL A 603 -20.17 -12.14 43.62
C VAL A 603 -21.33 -11.16 43.41
N GLY A 604 -22.51 -11.47 43.94
CA GLY A 604 -23.70 -10.63 43.81
C GLY A 604 -24.53 -11.00 42.58
N VAL A 605 -25.39 -10.08 42.13
CA VAL A 605 -26.28 -10.29 40.99
C VAL A 605 -25.69 -9.74 39.69
N ILE A 606 -26.14 -10.24 38.54
CA ILE A 606 -25.88 -9.60 37.25
C ILE A 606 -26.69 -8.30 37.22
N PRO A 607 -26.05 -7.12 37.05
CA PRO A 607 -26.77 -5.85 37.00
C PRO A 607 -27.67 -5.77 35.76
N ASP A 608 -28.91 -5.30 35.93
CA ASP A 608 -29.83 -5.06 34.80
C ASP A 608 -29.24 -4.07 33.79
N GLU A 609 -28.36 -3.18 34.27
CA GLU A 609 -27.67 -2.17 33.48
C GLU A 609 -26.82 -2.75 32.33
N ILE A 610 -26.44 -4.04 32.40
CA ILE A 610 -25.72 -4.72 31.31
C ILE A 610 -26.56 -4.80 30.02
N THR A 611 -27.89 -4.80 30.13
CA THR A 611 -28.82 -4.86 28.98
C THR A 611 -28.83 -3.58 28.15
N PHE A 612 -28.30 -2.47 28.68
CA PHE A 612 -28.14 -1.22 27.92
C PHE A 612 -26.97 -1.24 26.95
N LEU A 613 -26.08 -2.23 27.03
CA LEU A 613 -24.94 -2.41 26.14
C LEU A 613 -25.35 -3.10 24.84
N THR A 614 -26.25 -2.45 24.12
CA THR A 614 -26.94 -2.95 22.92
C THR A 614 -26.01 -3.37 21.77
N GLY A 615 -24.75 -2.95 21.79
CA GLY A 615 -23.75 -3.30 20.80
C GLY A 615 -22.97 -4.58 21.11
N LEU A 616 -23.10 -5.17 22.32
CA LEU A 616 -22.39 -6.39 22.70
C LEU A 616 -22.72 -7.56 21.77
N HIS A 617 -21.68 -8.11 21.14
CA HIS A 617 -21.78 -9.32 20.33
C HIS A 617 -21.45 -10.58 21.14
N GLY A 618 -20.71 -10.44 22.24
CA GLY A 618 -20.45 -11.52 23.18
C GLY A 618 -20.23 -11.02 24.60
N LEU A 619 -20.79 -11.78 25.54
CA LEU A 619 -20.67 -11.57 26.97
C LEU A 619 -20.36 -12.91 27.64
N SER A 620 -19.27 -12.98 28.41
CA SER A 620 -18.86 -14.17 29.13
C SER A 620 -18.72 -13.87 30.63
N LEU A 621 -19.59 -14.50 31.43
CA LEU A 621 -19.61 -14.37 32.90
C LEU A 621 -19.35 -15.72 33.60
N SER A 622 -18.98 -16.74 32.83
CA SER A 622 -18.88 -18.12 33.33
C SER A 622 -17.83 -18.28 34.45
N LYS A 623 -17.97 -19.31 35.29
CA LYS A 623 -17.01 -19.64 36.36
C LYS A 623 -16.71 -18.45 37.30
N ASN A 624 -17.78 -17.78 37.75
CA ASN A 624 -17.80 -16.83 38.85
C ASN A 624 -18.68 -17.35 40.00
N GLN A 625 -18.94 -16.53 41.02
CA GLN A 625 -19.82 -16.80 42.16
C GLN A 625 -21.09 -15.91 42.14
N LEU A 626 -21.60 -15.61 40.93
CA LEU A 626 -22.79 -14.78 40.73
C LEU A 626 -24.06 -15.53 41.14
N THR A 627 -25.08 -14.76 41.56
CA THR A 627 -26.36 -15.23 42.12
C THR A 627 -27.52 -14.43 41.54
N GLY A 628 -28.76 -14.82 41.83
CA GLY A 628 -29.95 -14.10 41.35
C GLY A 628 -30.40 -14.53 39.95
N GLU A 629 -31.34 -13.78 39.38
CA GLU A 629 -31.90 -14.04 38.06
C GLU A 629 -31.02 -13.45 36.95
N ILE A 630 -31.14 -14.00 35.74
CA ILE A 630 -30.57 -13.42 34.53
C ILE A 630 -31.50 -12.29 34.06
N PRO A 631 -31.00 -11.06 33.83
CA PRO A 631 -31.81 -9.97 33.31
C PRO A 631 -32.59 -10.37 32.04
N GLN A 632 -33.86 -9.98 31.97
CA GLN A 632 -34.80 -10.49 30.93
C GLN A 632 -34.51 -10.02 29.49
N LEU A 633 -33.52 -9.13 29.29
CA LEU A 633 -33.22 -8.46 28.01
C LEU A 633 -31.76 -8.64 27.55
N ILE A 634 -31.06 -9.70 27.98
CA ILE A 634 -29.70 -10.00 27.48
C ILE A 634 -29.73 -10.54 26.05
#